data_AF-A0A9D1Q5N6-F1
#
_entry.id   AF-A0A9D1Q5N6-F1
#
_cell.length_a   1.000
_cell.length_b   1.000
_cell.length_c   1.000
_cell.angle_alpha   90.00
_cell.angle_beta   90.00
_cell.angle_gamma   90.00
#
_symmetry.space_group_name_H-M   'P 1'
#
loop_
_entity.id
_entity.type
_entity.pdbx_description
1 polymer ?
#
loop_
_entity_poly.entity_id
_entity_poly.type
_entity_poly.pdbx_seq_one_letter_code
_entity_poly.pdbx_strand_id
1 'polypeptide(L)'
;KGFAKKHAWYGILMAMVMLSMGGIPFFVGFYAKFVVLRAAFEAGYLYTVIVALLMSVIGLYYYLRVIKVMFFDEEVVGRELTIEAHGTSKVFFNINTFLLVVLGISPSLLLMFL
;
A
#
# COMPACT_ATOMS: atom_id res chain seq x y z
N LYS A 1 16.89 3.93 -3.04
CA LYS A 1 17.64 2.74 -3.51
C LYS A 1 18.33 2.10 -2.31
N GLY A 2 18.14 0.81 -2.08
CA GLY A 2 18.77 0.07 -0.97
C GLY A 2 18.29 0.38 0.45
N PHE A 3 17.19 1.10 0.65
CA PHE A 3 16.68 1.43 1.99
C PHE A 3 16.32 0.18 2.81
N ALA A 4 15.76 -0.86 2.17
CA ALA A 4 15.43 -2.11 2.85
C ALA A 4 16.66 -2.93 3.27
N LYS A 5 17.85 -2.67 2.69
CA LYS A 5 19.10 -3.36 3.08
C LYS A 5 19.64 -2.82 4.42
N LYS A 6 19.54 -1.50 4.67
CA LYS A 6 19.90 -0.89 5.97
C LYS A 6 18.82 -1.04 7.04
N HIS A 7 17.56 -0.93 6.66
CA HIS A 7 16.42 -0.93 7.60
C HIS A 7 15.31 -1.87 7.12
N ALA A 8 15.59 -3.18 7.12
CA ALA A 8 14.71 -4.21 6.60
C ALA A 8 13.27 -4.14 7.14
N TRP A 9 13.10 -3.92 8.45
CA TRP A 9 11.78 -3.79 9.07
C TRP A 9 10.96 -2.65 8.46
N TYR A 10 11.51 -1.44 8.41
CA TYR A 10 10.82 -0.29 7.84
C TYR A 10 10.63 -0.41 6.32
N GLY A 11 11.55 -1.09 5.63
CA GLY A 11 11.37 -1.45 4.22
C GLY A 11 10.16 -2.35 4.00
N ILE A 12 9.97 -3.37 4.85
CA ILE A 12 8.81 -4.27 4.77
C ILE A 12 7.51 -3.52 5.06
N LEU A 13 7.48 -2.70 6.10
CA LEU A 13 6.31 -1.87 6.43
C LEU A 13 5.93 -0.94 5.28
N MET A 14 6.92 -0.26 4.70
CA MET A 14 6.71 0.62 3.56
C MET A 14 6.19 -0.15 2.34
N ALA A 15 6.67 -1.37 2.12
CA ALA A 15 6.14 -2.25 1.08
C ALA A 15 4.67 -2.59 1.32
N MET A 16 4.29 -2.92 2.56
CA MET A 16 2.89 -3.19 2.92
C MET A 16 1.99 -1.99 2.66
N VAL A 17 2.43 -0.78 3.01
CA VAL A 17 1.68 0.45 2.68
C VAL A 17 1.53 0.62 1.17
N MET A 18 2.60 0.44 0.40
CA MET A 18 2.60 0.58 -1.06
C MET A 18 1.70 -0.47 -1.74
N LEU A 19 1.71 -1.72 -1.27
CA LEU A 19 0.83 -2.78 -1.78
C LEU A 19 -0.64 -2.52 -1.41
N SER A 20 -0.90 -1.94 -0.23
CA SER A 20 -2.23 -1.47 0.15
C SER A 20 -2.75 -0.39 -0.79
N MET A 21 -1.94 0.64 -1.08
CA MET A 21 -2.30 1.68 -2.07
C MET A 21 -2.48 1.13 -3.48
N GLY A 22 -1.66 0.14 -3.86
CA GLY A 22 -1.82 -0.61 -5.10
C GLY A 22 -3.15 -1.36 -5.20
N GLY A 23 -3.76 -1.69 -4.06
CA GLY A 23 -5.03 -2.41 -4.00
C GLY A 23 -4.83 -3.92 -4.21
N ILE A 24 -3.87 -4.51 -3.51
CA ILE A 24 -3.73 -5.98 -3.49
C ILE A 24 -4.75 -6.60 -2.51
N PRO A 25 -5.42 -7.73 -2.84
CA PRO A 25 -6.54 -8.31 -2.09
C PRO A 25 -6.35 -8.59 -0.59
N PHE A 26 -5.13 -8.54 -0.05
CA PHE A 26 -4.84 -8.74 1.37
C PHE A 26 -4.86 -7.45 2.21
N PHE A 27 -4.96 -6.29 1.56
CA PHE A 27 -4.85 -5.00 2.22
C PHE A 27 -6.14 -4.21 2.14
N VAL A 28 -6.35 -3.35 3.12
CA VAL A 28 -7.55 -2.49 3.20
C VAL A 28 -7.80 -1.64 1.95
N GLY A 29 -6.75 -1.17 1.28
CA GLY A 29 -6.88 -0.33 0.09
C GLY A 29 -7.52 -1.04 -1.11
N PHE A 30 -7.50 -2.38 -1.16
CA PHE A 30 -8.26 -3.15 -2.16
C PHE A 30 -9.76 -3.03 -1.91
N TYR A 31 -10.21 -3.24 -0.67
CA TYR A 31 -11.63 -3.19 -0.32
C TYR A 31 -12.23 -1.81 -0.53
N ALA A 32 -11.48 -0.75 -0.21
CA ALA A 32 -11.91 0.63 -0.49
C ALA A 32 -12.21 0.83 -1.99
N LYS A 33 -11.33 0.38 -2.89
CA LYS A 33 -11.58 0.45 -4.34
C LYS A 33 -12.72 -0.47 -4.76
N PHE A 34 -12.76 -1.69 -4.24
CA PHE A 34 -13.76 -2.69 -4.60
C PHE A 34 -15.19 -2.23 -4.28
N VAL A 35 -15.41 -1.63 -3.10
CA VAL A 35 -16.74 -1.10 -2.72
C VAL A 35 -17.20 -0.02 -3.69
N VAL A 36 -16.32 0.93 -4.04
CA VAL A 36 -16.65 2.00 -5.00
C VAL A 36 -16.91 1.45 -6.40
N LEU A 37 -16.09 0.51 -6.88
CA LEU A 37 -16.27 -0.13 -8.18
C LEU A 37 -17.55 -0.96 -8.23
N ARG A 38 -17.87 -1.68 -7.16
CA ARG A 38 -19.10 -2.45 -7.04
C ARG A 38 -20.33 -1.53 -7.09
N ALA A 39 -20.32 -0.44 -6.32
CA ALA A 39 -21.40 0.53 -6.33
C ALA A 39 -21.59 1.17 -7.73
N ALA A 40 -20.49 1.53 -8.41
CA ALA A 40 -20.55 2.05 -9.77
C ALA A 40 -21.07 1.01 -10.78
N PHE A 41 -20.70 -0.26 -10.62
CA PHE A 41 -21.18 -1.35 -11.45
C PHE A 41 -22.68 -1.59 -11.25
N GLU A 42 -23.15 -1.65 -10.01
CA GLU A 42 -24.56 -1.82 -9.66
C GLU A 42 -25.42 -0.63 -10.14
N ALA A 43 -24.84 0.58 -10.19
CA ALA A 43 -25.47 1.76 -10.78
C ALA A 43 -25.40 1.82 -12.33
N GLY A 44 -24.86 0.79 -12.99
CA GLY A 44 -24.84 0.66 -14.46
C GLY A 44 -23.67 1.38 -15.16
N TYR A 45 -22.71 1.94 -14.43
CA TYR A 45 -21.56 2.67 -14.99
C TYR A 45 -20.44 1.75 -15.49
N LEU A 46 -20.75 0.82 -16.39
CA LEU A 46 -19.81 -0.20 -16.86
C LEU A 46 -18.50 0.39 -17.45
N TYR A 47 -18.61 1.43 -18.27
CA TYR A 47 -17.43 2.08 -18.86
C TYR A 47 -16.49 2.65 -17.80
N THR A 48 -17.04 3.35 -16.80
CA THR A 48 -16.28 3.92 -15.69
C THR A 48 -15.58 2.84 -14.88
N VAL A 49 -16.25 1.72 -14.61
CA VAL A 49 -15.68 0.58 -13.89
C VAL A 49 -14.48 0.01 -14.64
N ILE A 50 -14.60 -0.19 -15.96
CA ILE A 50 -13.50 -0.70 -16.79
C ILE A 50 -12.30 0.25 -16.76
N VAL A 51 -12.54 1.55 -16.98
CA VAL A 51 -11.47 2.56 -16.95
C VAL A 51 -10.79 2.60 -15.58
N ALA A 52 -11.57 2.57 -14.50
CA ALA A 52 -11.03 2.60 -13.14
C ALA A 52 -10.20 1.33 -12.81
N LEU A 53 -10.63 0.15 -13.28
CA LEU A 53 -9.85 -1.08 -13.16
C LEU A 53 -8.50 -0.97 -13.90
N LEU A 54 -8.50 -0.48 -15.15
CA LEU A 54 -7.28 -0.27 -15.92
C LEU A 54 -6.34 0.72 -15.23
N MET A 55 -6.87 1.84 -14.71
CA MET A 55 -6.08 2.82 -13.96
C MET A 55 -5.50 2.22 -12.67
N SER A 56 -6.23 1.32 -12.01
CA SER A 56 -5.72 0.62 -10.83
C SER A 56 -4.54 -0.31 -11.18
N VAL A 57 -4.60 -1.02 -12.31
CA VAL A 57 -3.49 -1.86 -12.80
C VAL A 57 -2.26 -1.00 -13.13
N ILE A 58 -2.46 0.14 -13.79
CA ILE A 58 -1.39 1.10 -14.07
C ILE A 58 -0.78 1.61 -12.76
N GLY A 59 -1.60 1.97 -11.78
CA GLY A 59 -1.14 2.37 -10.44
C GLY A 59 -0.31 1.29 -9.77
N LEU A 60 -0.75 0.03 -9.81
CA LEU A 60 -0.02 -1.10 -9.25
C LEU A 60 1.40 -1.23 -9.82
N TYR A 61 1.58 -1.00 -11.12
CA TYR A 61 2.91 -0.98 -11.73
C TYR A 61 3.84 0.05 -11.08
N TYR A 62 3.36 1.28 -10.83
CA TYR A 62 4.16 2.32 -10.18
C TYR A 62 4.54 1.94 -8.75
N TYR A 63 3.63 1.38 -7.97
CA TYR A 63 3.92 0.96 -6.60
C TYR A 63 4.91 -0.22 -6.54
N LEU A 64 4.74 -1.22 -7.41
CA LEU A 64 5.69 -2.33 -7.51
C LEU A 64 7.09 -1.87 -7.94
N ARG A 65 7.17 -0.86 -8.83
CA ARG A 65 8.45 -0.26 -9.22
C ARG A 65 9.16 0.37 -8.02
N VAL A 66 8.44 1.07 -7.14
CA VAL A 66 9.01 1.66 -5.92
C VAL A 66 9.53 0.56 -4.99
N ILE A 67 8.75 -0.50 -4.77
CA ILE A 67 9.16 -1.66 -3.95
C ILE A 67 10.41 -2.31 -4.55
N LYS A 68 10.43 -2.53 -5.87
CA LYS A 68 11.60 -3.07 -6.56
C LYS A 68 12.86 -2.25 -6.27
N VAL A 69 12.79 -0.94 -6.46
CA VAL A 69 13.91 -0.01 -6.24
C VAL A 69 14.33 0.05 -4.75
N MET A 70 13.41 -0.24 -3.83
CA MET A 70 13.68 -0.23 -2.40
C MET A 70 14.45 -1.48 -1.93
N PHE A 71 14.15 -2.64 -2.49
CA PHE A 71 14.74 -3.94 -2.09
C PHE A 71 15.88 -4.43 -2.99
N PHE A 72 15.75 -4.24 -4.31
CA PHE A 72 16.61 -4.90 -5.29
C PHE A 72 17.68 -3.98 -5.88
N ASP A 73 17.47 -2.66 -5.90
CA ASP A 73 18.52 -1.75 -6.34
C ASP A 73 19.63 -1.66 -5.29
N GLU A 74 20.87 -1.59 -5.76
CA GLU A 74 22.05 -1.40 -4.93
C GLU A 74 22.03 -0.06 -4.17
N GLU A 75 22.70 -0.05 -3.02
CA GLU A 75 22.87 1.16 -2.25
C GLU A 75 23.76 2.13 -3.02
N VAL A 76 23.32 3.40 -3.10
CA VAL A 76 24.19 4.45 -3.62
C VAL A 76 25.24 4.74 -2.56
N VAL A 77 26.49 4.36 -2.84
CA VAL A 77 27.65 4.61 -1.98
C VAL A 77 27.71 6.10 -1.62
N GLY A 78 27.82 6.41 -0.31
CA GLY A 78 27.98 7.79 0.18
C GLY A 78 26.73 8.47 0.74
N ARG A 79 25.56 7.82 0.73
CA ARG A 79 24.37 8.33 1.44
C ARG A 79 24.09 7.49 2.69
N GLU A 80 24.44 8.02 3.86
CA GLU A 80 23.90 7.51 5.12
C GLU A 80 22.40 7.83 5.14
N LEU A 81 21.58 6.79 5.09
CA LEU A 81 20.14 6.90 5.31
C LEU A 81 19.92 6.70 6.80
N THR A 82 20.23 7.71 7.60
CA THR A 82 19.83 7.72 9.01
C THR A 82 18.33 7.99 9.07
N ILE A 83 17.57 7.06 9.66
CA ILE A 83 16.16 7.34 10.00
C ILE A 83 16.17 8.28 11.21
N GLU A 84 16.32 9.58 10.96
CA GLU A 84 16.07 10.66 11.93
C GLU A 84 14.55 10.86 12.11
N ALA A 85 13.85 9.79 12.47
CA ALA A 85 12.46 9.90 12.90
C ALA A 85 12.43 9.88 14.43
N HIS A 86 11.78 10.90 15.01
CA HIS A 86 11.47 10.97 16.43
C HIS A 86 10.70 9.71 16.85
N GLY A 87 10.95 9.19 18.07
CA GLY A 87 10.43 7.88 18.51
C GLY A 87 8.93 7.72 18.30
N THR A 88 8.16 8.79 18.51
CA THR A 88 6.71 8.85 18.32
C THR A 88 6.30 8.55 16.87
N SER A 89 6.99 9.10 15.87
CA SER A 89 6.67 8.88 14.45
C SER A 89 6.87 7.43 14.02
N LYS A 90 7.86 6.73 14.59
CA LYS A 90 8.10 5.30 14.33
C LYS A 90 6.95 4.45 14.88
N VAL A 91 6.46 4.76 16.07
CA VAL A 91 5.32 4.07 16.69
C VAL A 91 4.05 4.26 15.85
N PHE A 92 3.74 5.49 15.44
CA PHE A 92 2.59 5.76 14.58
C PHE A 92 2.66 5.01 13.25
N PHE A 93 3.83 4.96 12.62
CA PHE A 93 4.00 4.26 11.36
C PHE A 93 3.79 2.74 11.50
N ASN A 94 4.32 2.13 12.55
CA ASN A 94 4.09 0.72 12.86
C ASN A 94 2.61 0.42 13.09
N ILE A 95 1.94 1.22 13.94
CA ILE A 95 0.51 1.05 14.27
C ILE A 95 -0.33 1.20 13.00
N ASN A 96 -0.10 2.25 12.21
CA ASN A 96 -0.83 2.46 10.97
C ASN A 96 -0.67 1.27 10.01
N THR A 97 0.57 0.82 9.79
CA THR A 97 0.84 -0.30 8.89
C THR A 97 0.17 -1.59 9.38
N PHE A 98 0.18 -1.84 10.68
CA PHE A 98 -0.48 -2.99 11.27
C PHE A 98 -2.00 -2.93 11.07
N LEU A 99 -2.61 -1.76 11.29
CA LEU A 99 -4.04 -1.55 11.02
C LEU A 99 -4.41 -1.79 9.56
N LEU A 100 -3.58 -1.38 8.59
CA LEU A 100 -3.82 -1.62 7.16
C LEU A 100 -3.94 -3.12 6.83
N VAL A 101 -3.15 -3.96 7.50
CA VAL A 101 -3.15 -5.42 7.31
C VAL A 101 -4.31 -6.06 8.05
N VAL A 102 -4.53 -5.72 9.32
CA VAL A 102 -5.63 -6.29 10.13
C VAL A 102 -6.99 -5.99 9.50
N LEU A 103 -7.21 -4.74 9.07
CA LEU A 103 -8.44 -4.33 8.39
C LEU A 103 -8.55 -4.92 6.98
N GLY A 104 -7.44 -5.21 6.32
CA GLY A 104 -7.43 -5.90 5.03
C GLY A 104 -7.82 -7.38 5.13
N ILE A 105 -7.36 -8.07 6.17
CA ILE A 105 -7.69 -9.49 6.41
C ILE A 105 -9.13 -9.64 6.93
N SER A 106 -9.57 -8.70 7.78
CA SER A 106 -10.92 -8.68 8.35
C SER A 106 -11.70 -7.46 7.84
N PRO A 107 -12.13 -7.47 6.56
CA PRO A 107 -12.90 -6.36 5.98
C PRO A 107 -14.28 -6.21 6.63
N SER A 108 -14.78 -7.24 7.33
CA SER A 108 -16.02 -7.17 8.11
C SER A 108 -15.97 -6.07 9.17
N LEU A 109 -14.80 -5.81 9.77
CA LEU A 109 -14.63 -4.70 10.73
C LEU A 109 -14.84 -3.34 10.08
N LEU A 110 -14.50 -3.20 8.80
CA LEU A 110 -14.68 -1.96 8.05
C LEU A 110 -16.11 -1.81 7.55
N LEU A 111 -16.68 -2.89 7.02
CA LEU A 111 -18.03 -2.93 6.49
C LEU A 111 -19.10 -2.83 7.60
N MET A 112 -18.76 -3.09 8.86
CA MET A 112 -19.67 -2.86 9.98
C MET A 112 -19.97 -1.37 10.22
N PHE A 113 -19.09 -0.46 9.78
CA PHE A 113 -19.27 0.98 9.93
C PHE A 113 -19.82 1.69 8.68
N LEU A 114 -19.89 0.99 7.53
CA LEU A 114 -20.34 1.51 6.23
C LEU A 114 -21.73 1.00 5.90
#